data_AF-A0A395GP05-F1
#
_entry.id   AF-A0A395GP05-F1
#
_cell.length_a   1.000
_cell.length_b   1.000
_cell.length_c   1.000
_cell.angle_alpha   90.00
_cell.angle_beta   90.00
_cell.angle_gamma   90.00
#
_symmetry.space_group_name_H-M   'P 1'
#
loop_
_entity.id
_entity.type
_entity.pdbx_description
1 polymer ?
#
loop_
_entity_poly.entity_id
_entity_poly.type
_entity_poly.pdbx_seq_one_letter_code
_entity_poly.pdbx_strand_id
1 'polypeptide(L)'
;MSVLQFLFTEFESLGWENNTLLNEIVTLLDSEQVVLGRIDPEAQNDIFSASELEWFSKTSYNIALKSLKPSERHYLLCDFLKTVRIAGDTRKETDVTEKTKLYHEIHKASAHFREQTKTHQTEIRSTEAQHEEWLSNYRIILALDLEASVFLNDWTTVSIIIEESSAIIDEKLSSIFLDCILRSEAAITDMVRTVKELVRTLHGSPSPHLPKTYFQETLPRYLRCLFQLSLDAADYHLAESVLDQALVLARDRRTESSRSPYPSDEIQWLSTVAFNRAVDYYLLSADADCQRWAEKAITLADLDDCEALGRLLRGKFETLK
;
A
#
# COMPACT_ATOMS: atom_id res chain seq x y z
N MET A 1 -12.06 -38.23 -40.58
CA MET A 1 -12.38 -37.31 -39.48
C MET A 1 -12.56 -38.20 -38.26
N SER A 2 -11.72 -38.05 -37.23
CA SER A 2 -11.81 -38.90 -36.03
C SER A 2 -13.11 -38.64 -35.28
N VAL A 3 -13.59 -39.62 -34.51
CA VAL A 3 -14.82 -39.47 -33.68
C VAL A 3 -14.69 -38.25 -32.77
N LEU A 4 -13.49 -38.01 -32.23
CA LEU A 4 -13.15 -36.84 -31.44
C LEU A 4 -13.35 -35.53 -32.23
N GLN A 5 -12.79 -35.44 -33.44
CA GLN A 5 -12.96 -34.26 -34.31
C GLN A 5 -14.43 -33.98 -34.66
N PHE A 6 -15.22 -35.04 -34.89
CA PHE A 6 -16.65 -34.90 -35.16
C PHE A 6 -17.40 -34.34 -33.96
N LEU A 7 -17.19 -34.92 -32.76
CA LEU A 7 -17.81 -34.45 -31.52
C LEU A 7 -17.42 -33.01 -31.18
N PHE A 8 -16.16 -32.63 -31.38
CA PHE A 8 -15.71 -31.25 -31.21
C PHE A 8 -16.35 -30.27 -32.21
N THR A 9 -16.52 -30.68 -33.47
CA THR A 9 -17.18 -29.86 -34.50
C THR A 9 -18.66 -29.69 -34.20
N GLU A 10 -19.32 -30.73 -33.70
CA GLU A 10 -20.72 -30.69 -33.28
C GLU A 10 -20.90 -29.83 -32.01
N PHE A 11 -20.00 -29.98 -31.04
CA PHE A 11 -19.95 -29.13 -29.84
C PHE A 11 -19.73 -27.65 -30.18
N GLU A 12 -18.88 -27.35 -31.17
CA GLU A 12 -18.70 -26.00 -31.72
C GLU A 12 -19.97 -25.47 -32.39
N SER A 13 -20.64 -26.29 -33.20
CA SER A 13 -21.88 -25.91 -33.89
C SER A 13 -23.04 -25.59 -32.93
N LEU A 14 -22.97 -26.13 -31.72
CA LEU A 14 -23.90 -25.90 -30.63
C LEU A 14 -23.46 -24.80 -29.65
N GLY A 15 -22.47 -23.99 -30.03
CA GLY A 15 -22.07 -22.81 -29.27
C GLY A 15 -21.33 -23.11 -27.97
N TRP A 16 -20.76 -24.31 -27.80
CA TRP A 16 -19.96 -24.70 -26.62
C TRP A 16 -20.74 -24.81 -25.30
N GLU A 17 -22.07 -24.83 -25.34
CA GLU A 17 -22.94 -24.84 -24.13
C GLU A 17 -23.51 -26.23 -23.78
N ASN A 18 -23.25 -27.25 -24.60
CA ASN A 18 -23.80 -28.59 -24.39
C ASN A 18 -22.94 -29.44 -23.45
N ASN A 19 -23.23 -29.39 -22.15
CA ASN A 19 -22.52 -30.16 -21.11
C ASN A 19 -22.52 -31.68 -21.33
N THR A 20 -23.51 -32.22 -22.03
CA THR A 20 -23.58 -33.66 -22.33
C THR A 20 -22.50 -34.05 -23.33
N LEU A 21 -22.38 -33.29 -24.43
CA LEU A 21 -21.32 -33.48 -25.42
C LEU A 21 -19.93 -33.24 -24.84
N LEU A 22 -19.78 -32.24 -23.96
CA LEU A 22 -18.52 -31.99 -23.27
C LEU A 22 -18.09 -33.18 -22.41
N ASN A 23 -19.03 -33.78 -21.65
CA ASN A 23 -18.75 -34.96 -20.83
C ASN A 23 -18.42 -36.19 -21.69
N GLU A 24 -19.09 -36.38 -22.83
CA GLU A 24 -18.77 -37.45 -23.79
C GLU A 24 -17.35 -37.30 -24.38
N ILE A 25 -16.96 -36.06 -24.73
CA ILE A 25 -15.60 -35.75 -25.18
C ILE A 25 -14.57 -36.06 -24.09
N VAL A 26 -14.81 -35.62 -22.84
CA VAL A 26 -13.91 -35.85 -21.70
C VAL A 26 -13.78 -37.34 -21.39
N THR A 27 -14.89 -38.07 -21.35
CA THR A 27 -14.87 -39.52 -21.07
C THR A 27 -14.16 -40.32 -22.15
N LEU A 28 -14.28 -39.95 -23.43
CA LEU A 28 -13.50 -40.57 -24.50
C LEU A 28 -12.00 -40.33 -24.30
N LEU A 29 -11.59 -39.11 -23.97
CA LEU A 29 -10.19 -38.75 -23.71
C LEU A 29 -9.61 -39.50 -22.51
N ASP A 30 -10.36 -39.61 -21.42
CA ASP A 30 -9.93 -40.35 -20.22
C ASP A 30 -9.82 -41.85 -20.51
N SER A 31 -10.76 -42.39 -21.30
CA SER A 31 -10.73 -43.80 -21.70
C SER A 31 -9.51 -44.13 -22.56
N GLU A 32 -9.08 -43.21 -23.42
CA GLU A 32 -7.90 -43.38 -24.27
C GLU A 32 -6.58 -43.09 -23.53
N GLN A 33 -6.55 -42.18 -22.56
CA GLN A 33 -5.41 -42.02 -21.63
C GLN A 33 -5.15 -43.29 -20.82
N VAL A 34 -6.22 -43.96 -20.36
CA VAL A 34 -6.11 -45.25 -19.64
C VAL A 34 -5.55 -46.34 -20.55
N VAL A 35 -5.84 -46.30 -21.85
CA VAL A 35 -5.27 -47.21 -22.86
C VAL A 35 -3.79 -46.90 -23.12
N LEU A 36 -3.41 -45.62 -23.25
CA LEU A 36 -2.02 -45.17 -23.42
C LEU A 36 -1.11 -45.56 -22.24
N GLY A 37 -1.64 -45.58 -21.01
CA GLY A 37 -0.88 -46.00 -19.82
C GLY A 37 -0.62 -47.51 -19.71
N ARG A 38 -1.22 -48.34 -20.58
CA ARG A 38 -1.14 -49.81 -20.54
C ARG A 38 -0.42 -50.45 -21.73
N ILE A 39 -0.01 -49.67 -22.74
CA ILE A 39 0.56 -50.18 -23.99
C ILE A 39 2.10 -50.02 -23.99
N ASP A 40 2.79 -51.05 -24.48
CA ASP A 40 4.24 -51.12 -24.68
C ASP A 40 4.73 -49.93 -25.57
N PRO A 41 5.85 -49.24 -25.25
CA PRO A 41 6.29 -48.03 -25.95
C PRO A 41 6.53 -48.22 -27.47
N GLU A 42 6.70 -49.45 -27.94
CA GLU A 42 6.89 -49.75 -29.37
C GLU A 42 5.58 -49.83 -30.18
N ALA A 43 4.42 -49.93 -29.53
CA ALA A 43 3.09 -49.94 -30.17
C ALA A 43 2.42 -48.54 -30.19
N GLN A 44 3.17 -47.50 -29.86
CA GLN A 44 2.69 -46.13 -29.63
C GLN A 44 2.27 -45.36 -30.90
N ASN A 45 2.38 -45.98 -32.08
CA ASN A 45 2.35 -45.27 -33.36
C ASN A 45 0.97 -45.08 -34.02
N ASP A 46 -0.14 -45.51 -33.42
CA ASP A 46 -1.43 -45.55 -34.15
C ASP A 46 -2.66 -44.99 -33.42
N ILE A 47 -2.50 -44.27 -32.29
CA ILE A 47 -3.66 -43.73 -31.55
C ILE A 47 -4.01 -42.31 -32.00
N PHE A 48 -3.02 -41.42 -32.13
CA PHE A 48 -3.20 -40.08 -32.68
C PHE A 48 -2.01 -39.67 -33.54
N SER A 49 -2.28 -39.10 -34.71
CA SER A 49 -1.23 -38.43 -35.50
C SER A 49 -0.73 -37.18 -34.78
N ALA A 50 0.51 -36.76 -35.06
CA ALA A 50 1.07 -35.52 -34.52
C ALA A 50 0.20 -34.29 -34.85
N SER A 51 -0.41 -34.28 -36.05
CA SER A 51 -1.37 -33.26 -36.46
C SER A 51 -2.66 -33.25 -35.64
N GLU A 52 -3.15 -34.42 -35.22
CA GLU A 52 -4.34 -34.53 -34.37
C GLU A 52 -4.05 -34.08 -32.95
N LEU A 53 -2.87 -34.40 -32.40
CA LEU A 53 -2.43 -33.92 -31.08
C LEU A 53 -2.22 -32.40 -31.08
N GLU A 54 -1.61 -31.84 -32.12
CA GLU A 54 -1.41 -30.39 -32.25
C GLU A 54 -2.76 -29.66 -32.37
N TRP A 55 -3.65 -30.17 -33.22
CA TRP A 55 -5.01 -29.65 -33.36
C TRP A 55 -5.76 -29.73 -32.03
N PHE A 56 -5.68 -30.87 -31.34
CA PHE A 56 -6.33 -31.09 -30.05
C PHE A 56 -5.82 -30.15 -28.96
N SER A 57 -4.51 -29.92 -28.87
CA SER A 57 -3.91 -28.98 -27.91
C SER A 57 -4.43 -27.55 -28.12
N LYS A 58 -4.48 -27.08 -29.37
CA LYS A 58 -5.01 -25.75 -29.69
C LYS A 58 -6.51 -25.64 -29.42
N THR A 59 -7.26 -26.65 -29.82
CA THR A 59 -8.72 -26.67 -29.68
C THR A 59 -9.13 -26.75 -28.21
N SER A 60 -8.51 -27.62 -27.41
CA SER A 60 -8.75 -27.72 -25.96
C SER A 60 -8.41 -26.43 -25.20
N TYR A 61 -7.31 -25.75 -25.55
CA TYR A 61 -6.97 -24.44 -25.00
C TYR A 61 -8.02 -23.37 -25.36
N ASN A 62 -8.44 -23.31 -26.62
CA ASN A 62 -9.47 -22.38 -27.07
C ASN A 62 -10.84 -22.65 -26.43
N ILE A 63 -11.15 -23.93 -26.14
CA ILE A 63 -12.37 -24.32 -25.42
C ILE A 63 -12.27 -23.94 -23.96
N ALA A 64 -11.13 -24.18 -23.30
CA ALA A 64 -10.91 -23.70 -21.95
C ALA A 64 -11.11 -22.17 -21.86
N LEU A 65 -10.63 -21.41 -22.85
CA LEU A 65 -10.84 -19.96 -22.94
C LEU A 65 -12.29 -19.54 -23.21
N LYS A 66 -13.07 -20.34 -23.95
CA LYS A 66 -14.48 -20.02 -24.28
C LYS A 66 -15.46 -20.49 -23.20
N SER A 67 -15.20 -21.66 -22.61
CA SER A 67 -16.01 -22.28 -21.56
C SER A 67 -15.71 -21.70 -20.18
N LEU A 68 -14.46 -21.29 -19.89
CA LEU A 68 -14.23 -20.32 -18.81
C LEU A 68 -14.56 -18.94 -19.36
N LYS A 69 -15.76 -18.42 -19.07
CA LYS A 69 -15.90 -16.96 -18.96
C LYS A 69 -14.86 -16.53 -17.92
N PRO A 70 -13.80 -15.77 -18.27
CA PRO A 70 -12.83 -15.35 -17.27
C PRO A 70 -13.63 -14.59 -16.22
N SER A 71 -13.64 -15.10 -15.00
CA SER A 71 -14.31 -14.39 -13.90
C SER A 71 -13.74 -12.98 -13.82
N GLU A 72 -14.53 -12.00 -13.38
CA GLU A 72 -14.05 -10.62 -13.14
C GLU A 72 -12.75 -10.57 -12.32
N ARG A 73 -12.53 -11.58 -11.46
CA ARG A 73 -11.30 -11.78 -10.69
C ARG A 73 -10.07 -12.04 -11.53
N HIS A 74 -10.21 -12.74 -12.65
CA HIS A 74 -9.11 -12.99 -13.57
C HIS A 74 -8.66 -11.69 -14.23
N TYR A 75 -9.60 -10.84 -14.65
CA TYR A 75 -9.28 -9.51 -15.20
C TYR A 75 -8.58 -8.63 -14.16
N LEU A 76 -9.10 -8.57 -12.93
CA LEU A 76 -8.47 -7.84 -11.84
C LEU A 76 -7.06 -8.35 -11.52
N LEU A 77 -6.84 -9.68 -11.53
CA LEU A 77 -5.52 -10.25 -11.33
C LEU A 77 -4.56 -9.88 -12.47
N CYS A 78 -5.02 -9.93 -13.73
CA CYS A 78 -4.22 -9.50 -14.87
C CYS A 78 -3.83 -8.02 -14.77
N ASP A 79 -4.76 -7.15 -14.38
CA ASP A 79 -4.50 -5.73 -14.18
C ASP A 79 -3.54 -5.47 -13.03
N PHE A 80 -3.70 -6.22 -11.93
CA PHE A 80 -2.76 -6.20 -10.82
C PHE A 80 -1.34 -6.57 -11.26
N LEU A 81 -1.18 -7.73 -11.91
CA LEU A 81 0.11 -8.21 -12.39
C LEU A 81 0.74 -7.26 -13.41
N LYS A 82 -0.06 -6.69 -14.31
CA LYS A 82 0.38 -5.69 -15.26
C LYS A 82 0.90 -4.44 -14.55
N THR A 83 0.17 -3.92 -13.57
CA THR A 83 0.56 -2.72 -12.80
C THR A 83 1.86 -2.96 -12.03
N VAL A 84 1.97 -4.10 -11.34
CA VAL A 84 3.19 -4.48 -10.60
C VAL A 84 4.38 -4.62 -11.54
N ARG A 85 4.20 -5.22 -12.73
CA ARG A 85 5.25 -5.31 -13.74
C ARG A 85 5.71 -3.94 -14.20
N ILE A 86 4.77 -3.07 -14.59
CA ILE A 86 5.09 -1.70 -15.04
C ILE A 86 5.85 -0.95 -13.95
N ALA A 87 5.43 -1.04 -12.68
CA ALA A 87 6.15 -0.44 -11.57
C ALA A 87 7.57 -1.00 -11.40
N GLY A 88 7.75 -2.32 -11.56
CA GLY A 88 9.06 -2.96 -11.54
C GLY A 88 10.00 -2.48 -12.63
N ASP A 89 9.47 -2.25 -13.84
CA ASP A 89 10.22 -1.71 -14.97
C ASP A 89 10.52 -0.21 -14.76
N THR A 90 9.54 0.57 -14.29
CA THR A 90 9.65 2.01 -14.00
C THR A 90 10.75 2.34 -12.99
N ARG A 91 10.87 1.52 -11.93
CA ARG A 91 11.89 1.72 -10.89
C ARG A 91 13.31 1.45 -11.36
N LYS A 92 13.48 0.66 -12.44
CA LYS A 92 14.78 0.42 -13.08
C LYS A 92 15.09 1.43 -14.18
N GLU A 93 14.08 2.14 -14.66
CA GLU A 93 14.22 3.14 -15.71
C GLU A 93 14.99 4.36 -15.21
N THR A 94 15.95 4.79 -16.03
CA THR A 94 16.84 5.92 -15.75
C THR A 94 16.47 7.14 -16.59
N ASP A 95 15.85 6.93 -17.75
CA ASP A 95 15.35 8.03 -18.58
C ASP A 95 14.09 8.65 -17.95
N VAL A 96 14.17 9.93 -17.61
CA VAL A 96 13.06 10.64 -16.94
C VAL A 96 11.81 10.68 -17.81
N THR A 97 11.94 10.81 -19.13
CA THR A 97 10.79 10.93 -20.03
C THR A 97 10.03 9.61 -20.14
N GLU A 98 10.74 8.50 -20.33
CA GLU A 98 10.14 7.17 -20.34
C GLU A 98 9.59 6.80 -18.96
N LYS A 99 10.31 7.13 -17.88
CA LYS A 99 9.83 6.95 -16.51
C LYS A 99 8.52 7.70 -16.25
N THR A 100 8.41 8.96 -16.70
CA THR A 100 7.16 9.73 -16.65
C THR A 100 6.02 9.02 -17.40
N LYS A 101 6.26 8.49 -18.61
CA LYS A 101 5.23 7.76 -19.36
C LYS A 101 4.76 6.52 -18.61
N LEU A 102 5.70 5.72 -18.08
CA LEU A 102 5.38 4.51 -17.34
C LEU A 102 4.58 4.82 -16.07
N TYR A 103 4.87 5.91 -15.36
CA TYR A 103 4.04 6.34 -14.22
C TYR A 103 2.62 6.76 -14.63
N HIS A 104 2.43 7.37 -15.80
CA HIS A 104 1.08 7.62 -16.33
C HIS A 104 0.35 6.31 -16.67
N GLU A 105 1.06 5.28 -17.14
CA GLU A 105 0.46 3.96 -17.35
C GLU A 105 0.03 3.30 -16.04
N ILE A 106 0.80 3.47 -14.96
CA ILE A 106 0.42 3.03 -13.61
C ILE A 106 -0.87 3.72 -13.17
N HIS A 107 -1.00 5.04 -13.36
CA HIS A 107 -2.25 5.75 -13.05
C HIS A 107 -3.45 5.18 -13.81
N LYS A 108 -3.30 4.97 -15.11
CA LYS A 108 -4.37 4.43 -15.95
C LYS A 108 -4.78 3.03 -15.49
N ALA A 109 -3.81 2.16 -15.21
CA ALA A 109 -4.07 0.81 -14.74
C ALA A 109 -4.71 0.80 -13.34
N SER A 110 -4.25 1.67 -12.44
CA SER A 110 -4.80 1.79 -11.08
C SER A 110 -6.21 2.36 -11.07
N ALA A 111 -6.50 3.36 -11.92
CA ALA A 111 -7.85 3.89 -12.11
C ALA A 111 -8.82 2.81 -12.61
N HIS A 112 -8.40 2.02 -13.61
CA HIS A 112 -9.20 0.90 -14.13
C HIS A 112 -9.46 -0.16 -13.05
N PHE A 113 -8.43 -0.57 -12.29
CA PHE A 113 -8.56 -1.53 -11.19
C PHE A 113 -9.55 -1.04 -10.12
N ARG A 114 -9.50 0.26 -9.76
CA ARG A 114 -10.41 0.90 -8.81
C ARG A 114 -11.86 0.92 -9.31
N GLU A 115 -12.07 1.24 -10.57
CA GLU A 115 -13.40 1.27 -11.19
C GLU A 115 -14.03 -0.13 -11.21
N GLN A 116 -13.29 -1.14 -11.67
CA GLN A 116 -13.76 -2.53 -11.68
C GLN A 116 -14.06 -3.05 -10.27
N THR A 117 -13.21 -2.70 -9.30
CA THR A 117 -13.44 -3.03 -7.89
C THR A 117 -14.76 -2.46 -7.35
N LYS A 118 -15.08 -1.21 -7.69
CA LYS A 118 -16.32 -0.54 -7.27
C LYS A 118 -17.54 -1.21 -7.90
N THR A 119 -17.44 -1.59 -9.17
CA THR A 119 -18.54 -2.22 -9.93
C THR A 119 -18.83 -3.65 -9.48
N HIS A 120 -17.80 -4.45 -9.19
CA HIS A 120 -17.93 -5.90 -8.93
C HIS A 120 -17.72 -6.30 -7.46
N GLN A 121 -17.91 -5.36 -6.53
CA GLN A 121 -17.58 -5.54 -5.11
C GLN A 121 -18.24 -6.76 -4.45
N THR A 122 -19.45 -7.14 -4.88
CA THR A 122 -20.21 -8.31 -4.39
C THR A 122 -19.72 -9.63 -4.98
N GLU A 123 -19.31 -9.65 -6.26
CA GLU A 123 -18.83 -10.85 -6.95
C GLU A 123 -17.38 -11.20 -6.58
N ILE A 124 -16.57 -10.20 -6.19
CA ILE A 124 -15.19 -10.38 -5.74
C ILE A 124 -15.13 -11.11 -4.38
N ARG A 125 -16.19 -11.02 -3.56
CA ARG A 125 -16.21 -11.47 -2.15
C ARG A 125 -16.95 -12.79 -1.92
N SER A 126 -16.59 -13.88 -2.61
CA SER A 126 -17.28 -15.17 -2.37
C SER A 126 -16.73 -15.97 -1.18
N THR A 127 -15.45 -15.81 -0.82
CA THR A 127 -14.87 -16.43 0.38
C THR A 127 -13.96 -15.46 1.12
N GLU A 128 -13.72 -15.72 2.41
CA GLU A 128 -12.86 -14.90 3.26
C GLU A 128 -11.41 -14.85 2.76
N ALA A 129 -10.83 -16.00 2.37
CA ALA A 129 -9.49 -16.06 1.79
C ALA A 129 -9.35 -15.24 0.50
N GLN A 130 -10.37 -15.26 -0.36
CA GLN A 130 -10.37 -14.47 -1.60
C GLN A 130 -10.52 -12.97 -1.33
N HIS A 131 -11.24 -12.62 -0.26
CA HIS A 131 -11.35 -11.23 0.18
C HIS A 131 -10.02 -10.69 0.68
N GLU A 132 -9.27 -11.47 1.46
CA GLU A 132 -7.94 -11.08 1.95
C GLU A 132 -6.91 -10.92 0.82
N GLU A 133 -6.88 -11.85 -0.14
CA GLU A 133 -6.00 -11.77 -1.31
C GLU A 133 -6.30 -10.52 -2.14
N TRP A 134 -7.57 -10.27 -2.44
CA TRP A 134 -8.00 -9.06 -3.14
C TRP A 134 -7.60 -7.78 -2.38
N LEU A 135 -7.82 -7.76 -1.07
CA LEU A 135 -7.50 -6.61 -0.23
C LEU A 135 -6.00 -6.31 -0.24
N SER A 136 -5.17 -7.35 -0.16
CA SER A 136 -3.72 -7.25 -0.28
C SER A 136 -3.31 -6.64 -1.63
N ASN A 137 -3.87 -7.14 -2.73
CA ASN A 137 -3.60 -6.62 -4.07
C ASN A 137 -4.04 -5.16 -4.19
N TYR A 138 -5.21 -4.82 -3.64
CA TYR A 138 -5.72 -3.45 -3.70
C TYR A 138 -4.83 -2.45 -2.94
N ARG A 139 -4.33 -2.83 -1.75
CA ARG A 139 -3.35 -2.00 -1.00
C ARG A 139 -2.08 -1.76 -1.80
N ILE A 140 -1.58 -2.77 -2.50
CA ILE A 140 -0.39 -2.63 -3.36
C ILE A 140 -0.69 -1.67 -4.50
N ILE A 141 -1.86 -1.76 -5.15
CA ILE A 141 -2.25 -0.81 -6.20
C ILE A 141 -2.28 0.62 -5.66
N LEU A 142 -2.86 0.87 -4.48
CA LEU A 142 -2.85 2.20 -3.87
C LEU A 142 -1.44 2.70 -3.56
N ALA A 143 -0.55 1.83 -3.10
CA ALA A 143 0.86 2.18 -2.87
C ALA A 143 1.57 2.58 -4.16
N LEU A 144 1.38 1.82 -5.25
CA LEU A 144 1.98 2.11 -6.55
C LEU A 144 1.41 3.39 -7.18
N ASP A 145 0.10 3.61 -7.03
CA ASP A 145 -0.57 4.81 -7.53
C ASP A 145 -0.16 6.07 -6.75
N LEU A 146 0.08 5.95 -5.43
CA LEU A 146 0.62 7.03 -4.62
C LEU A 146 2.06 7.35 -5.01
N GLU A 147 2.91 6.33 -5.20
CA GLU A 147 4.28 6.53 -5.71
C GLU A 147 4.28 7.26 -7.06
N ALA A 148 3.40 6.85 -7.98
CA ALA A 148 3.24 7.49 -9.28
C ALA A 148 2.81 8.96 -9.14
N SER A 149 1.82 9.22 -8.27
CA SER A 149 1.31 10.57 -8.01
C SER A 149 2.38 11.49 -7.45
N VAL A 150 3.17 10.99 -6.49
CA VAL A 150 4.29 11.72 -5.88
C VAL A 150 5.37 12.03 -6.92
N PHE A 151 5.73 11.07 -7.76
CA PHE A 151 6.71 11.29 -8.83
C PHE A 151 6.23 12.33 -9.85
N LEU A 152 4.95 12.27 -10.22
CA LEU A 152 4.34 13.19 -11.18
C LEU A 152 3.95 14.55 -10.57
N ASN A 153 4.24 14.76 -9.28
CA ASN A 153 3.90 15.96 -8.53
C ASN A 153 2.39 16.26 -8.50
N ASP A 154 1.55 15.23 -8.64
CA ASP A 154 0.09 15.32 -8.55
C ASP A 154 -0.38 15.06 -7.12
N TRP A 155 -0.19 16.07 -6.27
CA TRP A 155 -0.56 15.99 -4.86
C TRP A 155 -2.06 15.98 -4.57
N THR A 156 -2.88 16.34 -5.56
CA THR A 156 -4.33 16.25 -5.42
C THR A 156 -4.73 14.78 -5.42
N THR A 157 -4.17 14.01 -6.36
CA THR A 157 -4.38 12.56 -6.41
C THR A 157 -3.78 11.84 -5.20
N VAL A 158 -2.62 12.28 -4.68
CA VAL A 158 -2.07 11.74 -3.42
C VAL A 158 -3.07 11.85 -2.26
N SER A 159 -3.68 13.03 -2.06
CA SER A 159 -4.69 13.25 -1.02
C SER A 159 -5.91 12.33 -1.21
N ILE A 160 -6.42 12.23 -2.44
CA ILE A 160 -7.54 11.33 -2.77
C ILE A 160 -7.21 9.87 -2.41
N ILE A 161 -6.00 9.39 -2.72
CA ILE A 161 -5.56 8.02 -2.41
C ILE A 161 -5.49 7.79 -0.90
N ILE A 162 -4.93 8.76 -0.14
CA ILE A 162 -4.85 8.67 1.31
C ILE A 162 -6.25 8.57 1.92
N GLU A 163 -7.17 9.45 1.52
CA GLU A 163 -8.56 9.43 1.99
C GLU A 163 -9.28 8.13 1.60
N GLU A 164 -9.17 7.68 0.35
CA GLU A 164 -9.76 6.43 -0.15
C GLU A 164 -9.25 5.20 0.63
N SER A 165 -7.98 5.22 1.03
CA SER A 165 -7.37 4.12 1.78
C SER A 165 -7.88 4.00 3.23
N SER A 166 -8.57 5.01 3.78
CA SER A 166 -8.91 5.11 5.20
C SER A 166 -9.61 3.86 5.75
N ALA A 167 -10.49 3.23 4.98
CA ALA A 167 -11.24 2.04 5.43
C ALA A 167 -10.41 0.75 5.41
N ILE A 168 -9.31 0.72 4.65
CA ILE A 168 -8.54 -0.50 4.38
C ILE A 168 -7.08 -0.40 4.75
N ILE A 169 -6.60 0.76 5.19
CA ILE A 169 -5.20 0.99 5.54
C ILE A 169 -4.74 0.05 6.66
N ASP A 170 -3.53 -0.45 6.52
CA ASP A 170 -2.86 -1.28 7.54
C ASP A 170 -1.49 -0.68 7.89
N GLU A 171 -0.80 -1.36 8.80
CA GLU A 171 0.54 -0.99 9.27
C GLU A 171 1.55 -0.85 8.12
N LYS A 172 1.47 -1.76 7.14
CA LYS A 172 2.41 -1.81 6.02
C LYS A 172 2.13 -0.68 5.03
N LEU A 173 0.87 -0.48 4.65
CA LEU A 173 0.47 0.54 3.70
C LEU A 173 0.74 1.95 4.22
N SER A 174 0.42 2.21 5.50
CA SER A 174 0.71 3.49 6.14
C SER A 174 2.21 3.81 6.14
N SER A 175 3.05 2.83 6.47
CA SER A 175 4.51 2.95 6.40
C SER A 175 4.99 3.24 4.98
N ILE A 176 4.48 2.52 3.96
CA ILE A 176 4.83 2.76 2.56
C ILE A 176 4.43 4.18 2.13
N PHE A 177 3.24 4.65 2.48
CA PHE A 177 2.81 6.01 2.15
C PHE A 177 3.73 7.06 2.74
N LEU A 178 4.03 6.97 4.04
CA LEU A 178 4.95 7.89 4.70
C LEU A 178 6.32 7.89 4.01
N ASP A 179 6.84 6.70 3.72
CA ASP A 179 8.15 6.52 3.11
C ASP A 179 8.23 7.07 1.68
N CYS A 180 7.20 6.86 0.86
CA CYS A 180 7.07 7.46 -0.46
C CYS A 180 7.08 8.99 -0.41
N ILE A 181 6.36 9.60 0.55
CA ILE A 181 6.31 11.05 0.71
C ILE A 181 7.67 11.59 1.15
N LEU A 182 8.29 10.98 2.19
CA LEU A 182 9.55 11.46 2.78
C LEU A 182 10.76 11.31 1.84
N ARG A 183 10.74 10.34 0.92
CA ARG A 183 11.81 10.13 -0.07
C ARG A 183 11.60 10.91 -1.36
N SER A 184 10.51 11.67 -1.47
CA SER A 184 10.24 12.45 -2.67
C SER A 184 11.18 13.65 -2.78
N GLU A 185 11.47 14.07 -4.01
CA GLU A 185 12.23 15.31 -4.30
C GLU A 185 11.30 16.52 -4.41
N ALA A 186 10.14 16.46 -3.76
CA ALA A 186 9.08 17.46 -3.90
C ALA A 186 9.28 18.68 -3.00
N ALA A 187 8.42 19.69 -3.18
CA ALA A 187 8.42 20.85 -2.30
C ALA A 187 8.06 20.43 -0.86
N ILE A 188 8.83 20.94 0.11
CA ILE A 188 8.66 20.62 1.53
C ILE A 188 7.24 20.95 2.01
N THR A 189 6.63 22.01 1.48
CA THR A 189 5.26 22.40 1.79
C THR A 189 4.23 21.32 1.43
N ASP A 190 4.44 20.61 0.32
CA ASP A 190 3.55 19.52 -0.09
C ASP A 190 3.76 18.28 0.78
N MET A 191 5.02 17.93 1.08
CA MET A 191 5.34 16.86 2.02
C MET A 191 4.71 17.11 3.40
N VAL A 192 4.85 18.31 3.96
CA VAL A 192 4.24 18.69 5.25
C VAL A 192 2.72 18.51 5.22
N ARG A 193 2.06 19.06 4.18
CA ARG A 193 0.61 18.98 4.03
C ARG A 193 0.14 17.53 3.97
N THR A 194 0.80 16.70 3.18
CA THR A 194 0.41 15.30 2.96
C THR A 194 0.73 14.41 4.16
N VAL A 195 1.87 14.58 4.84
CA VAL A 195 2.14 13.85 6.09
C VAL A 195 1.12 14.22 7.17
N LYS A 196 0.75 15.49 7.28
CA LYS A 196 -0.30 15.95 8.20
C LYS A 196 -1.65 15.30 7.89
N GLU A 197 -2.01 15.20 6.62
CA GLU A 197 -3.21 14.50 6.16
C GLU A 197 -3.16 13.00 6.48
N LEU A 198 -2.04 12.33 6.20
CA LEU A 198 -1.84 10.93 6.53
C LEU A 198 -2.04 10.66 8.03
N VAL A 199 -1.42 11.47 8.91
CA VAL A 199 -1.59 11.33 10.36
C VAL A 199 -3.05 11.48 10.78
N ARG A 200 -3.79 12.44 10.20
CA ARG A 200 -5.23 12.62 10.47
C ARG A 200 -6.05 11.42 10.00
N THR A 201 -5.77 10.91 8.82
CA THR A 201 -6.44 9.74 8.24
C THR A 201 -6.21 8.50 9.09
N LEU A 202 -4.99 8.29 9.58
CA LEU A 202 -4.68 7.17 10.48
C LEU A 202 -5.41 7.30 11.82
N HIS A 203 -5.45 8.50 12.40
CA HIS A 203 -6.15 8.75 13.66
C HIS A 203 -7.68 8.52 13.54
N GLY A 204 -8.27 8.88 12.41
CA GLY A 204 -9.71 8.74 12.14
C GLY A 204 -10.12 7.44 11.45
N SER A 205 -9.18 6.55 11.15
CA SER A 205 -9.43 5.37 10.32
C SER A 205 -10.41 4.40 10.98
N PRO A 206 -11.46 3.94 10.25
CA PRO A 206 -12.33 2.86 10.71
C PRO A 206 -11.78 1.47 10.36
N SER A 207 -10.54 1.36 9.87
CA SER A 207 -10.03 0.10 9.32
C SER A 207 -9.88 -0.98 10.41
N PRO A 208 -10.42 -2.20 10.20
CA PRO A 208 -10.22 -3.31 11.13
C PRO A 208 -8.78 -3.85 11.09
N HIS A 209 -7.98 -3.47 10.09
CA HIS A 209 -6.61 -3.93 9.88
C HIS A 209 -5.56 -2.97 10.45
N LEU A 210 -5.99 -1.88 11.09
CA LEU A 210 -5.13 -0.95 11.77
C LEU A 210 -5.45 -1.00 13.27
N PRO A 211 -4.77 -1.85 14.06
CA PRO A 211 -4.97 -1.89 15.50
C PRO A 211 -4.72 -0.51 16.11
N LYS A 212 -5.61 -0.06 17.00
CA LYS A 212 -5.40 1.21 17.72
C LYS A 212 -4.07 1.23 18.48
N THR A 213 -3.63 0.08 18.98
CA THR A 213 -2.35 -0.11 19.65
C THR A 213 -1.17 0.17 18.71
N TYR A 214 -1.22 -0.31 17.47
CA TYR A 214 -0.17 -0.04 16.48
C TYR A 214 -0.04 1.46 16.21
N PHE A 215 -1.16 2.14 15.97
CA PHE A 215 -1.11 3.58 15.72
C PHE A 215 -0.57 4.32 16.96
N GLN A 216 -0.93 3.90 18.17
CA GLN A 216 -0.33 4.47 19.38
C GLN A 216 1.19 4.25 19.43
N GLU A 217 1.70 3.09 19.06
CA GLU A 217 3.15 2.83 19.09
C GLU A 217 3.92 3.58 18.00
N THR A 218 3.31 3.79 16.83
CA THR A 218 3.97 4.40 15.68
C THR A 218 3.77 5.91 15.56
N LEU A 219 2.67 6.46 16.10
CA LEU A 219 2.36 7.89 16.07
C LEU A 219 3.53 8.79 16.52
N PRO A 220 4.30 8.47 17.58
CA PRO A 220 5.49 9.25 17.93
C PRO A 220 6.46 9.49 16.78
N ARG A 221 6.71 8.47 15.94
CA ARG A 221 7.60 8.58 14.77
C ARG A 221 7.01 9.43 13.66
N TYR A 222 5.69 9.35 13.46
CA TYR A 222 5.00 10.20 12.49
C TYR A 222 5.03 11.67 12.94
N LEU A 223 4.81 11.92 14.24
CA LEU A 223 4.94 13.27 14.81
C LEU A 223 6.37 13.79 14.69
N ARG A 224 7.39 12.94 14.92
CA ARG A 224 8.80 13.28 14.69
C ARG A 224 9.04 13.77 13.25
N CYS A 225 8.56 13.01 12.27
CA CYS A 225 8.71 13.36 10.85
C CYS A 225 7.98 14.67 10.53
N LEU A 226 6.73 14.81 10.98
CA LEU A 226 5.94 16.01 10.73
C LEU A 226 6.54 17.24 11.41
N PHE A 227 7.07 17.11 12.62
CA PHE A 227 7.75 18.17 13.35
C PHE A 227 8.99 18.65 12.58
N GLN A 228 9.85 17.72 12.17
CA GLN A 228 11.06 18.05 11.39
C GLN A 228 10.70 18.75 10.07
N LEU A 229 9.78 18.18 9.30
CA LEU A 229 9.32 18.77 8.04
C LEU A 229 8.73 20.18 8.25
N SER A 230 8.00 20.39 9.34
CA SER A 230 7.42 21.70 9.66
C SER A 230 8.50 22.73 9.99
N LEU A 231 9.56 22.33 10.71
CA LEU A 231 10.73 23.19 10.96
C LEU A 231 11.45 23.52 9.66
N ASP A 232 11.67 22.53 8.80
CA ASP A 232 12.36 22.70 7.50
C ASP A 232 11.57 23.60 6.55
N ALA A 233 10.23 23.55 6.62
CA ALA A 233 9.33 24.44 5.88
C ALA A 233 9.18 25.84 6.50
N ALA A 234 9.81 26.10 7.65
CA ALA A 234 9.59 27.28 8.48
C ALA A 234 8.11 27.50 8.90
N ASP A 235 7.30 26.43 8.94
CA ASP A 235 5.94 26.43 9.49
C ASP A 235 6.01 26.18 11.02
N TYR A 236 6.46 27.21 11.74
CA TYR A 236 6.66 27.11 13.19
C TYR A 236 5.35 26.94 13.97
N HIS A 237 4.23 27.41 13.42
CA HIS A 237 2.92 27.20 14.04
C HIS A 237 2.52 25.73 14.01
N LEU A 238 2.73 25.05 12.88
CA LEU A 238 2.49 23.61 12.79
C LEU A 238 3.49 22.82 13.65
N ALA A 239 4.78 23.16 13.61
CA ALA A 239 5.78 22.52 14.44
C ALA A 239 5.41 22.60 15.94
N GLU A 240 4.99 23.78 16.40
CA GLU A 240 4.54 23.97 17.78
C GLU A 240 3.28 23.15 18.10
N SER A 241 2.32 23.07 17.17
CA SER A 241 1.12 22.24 17.33
C SER A 241 1.46 20.74 17.44
N VAL A 242 2.47 20.27 16.71
CA VAL A 242 2.94 18.89 16.80
C VAL A 242 3.62 18.63 18.14
N LEU A 243 4.40 19.57 18.65
CA LEU A 243 5.00 19.50 19.98
C LEU A 243 3.92 19.42 21.08
N ASP A 244 2.85 20.21 20.95
CA ASP A 244 1.71 20.17 21.87
C ASP A 244 0.98 18.81 21.84
N GLN A 245 0.81 18.23 20.66
CA GLN A 245 0.24 16.88 20.53
C GLN A 245 1.12 15.83 21.21
N ALA A 246 2.44 15.89 21.03
CA ALA A 246 3.38 14.97 21.68
C ALA A 246 3.32 15.10 23.22
N LEU A 247 3.23 16.34 23.74
CA LEU A 247 3.07 16.60 25.18
C LEU A 247 1.79 15.99 25.75
N VAL A 248 0.65 16.16 25.07
CA VAL A 248 -0.62 15.55 25.50
C VAL A 248 -0.50 14.03 25.51
N LEU A 249 0.01 13.44 24.42
CA LEU A 249 0.16 11.98 24.30
C LEU A 249 1.10 11.40 25.35
N ALA A 250 2.21 12.08 25.66
CA ALA A 250 3.17 11.64 26.67
C ALA A 250 2.55 11.68 28.08
N ARG A 251 1.77 12.72 28.39
CA ARG A 251 1.05 12.84 29.67
C ARG A 251 -0.02 11.76 29.83
N ASP A 252 -0.85 11.56 28.82
CA ASP A 252 -1.95 10.59 28.88
C ASP A 252 -1.41 9.17 29.12
N ARG A 253 -0.35 8.78 28.40
CA ARG A 253 0.30 7.47 28.57
C ARG A 253 0.94 7.27 29.94
N ARG A 254 1.44 8.34 30.56
CA ARG A 254 2.01 8.26 31.91
C ARG A 254 0.93 8.00 32.96
N THR A 255 -0.28 8.50 32.75
CA THR A 255 -1.41 8.30 33.67
C THR A 255 -2.12 6.97 33.49
N GLU A 256 -2.11 6.41 32.28
CA GLU A 256 -2.79 5.16 31.94
C GLU A 256 -1.84 3.95 32.08
N SER A 257 -1.90 3.24 33.22
CA SER A 257 -1.05 2.06 33.48
C SER A 257 -1.19 0.91 32.47
N SER A 258 -2.19 0.94 31.59
CA SER A 258 -2.46 -0.09 30.58
C SER A 258 -1.83 0.19 29.21
N ARG A 259 -1.28 1.38 28.98
CA ARG A 259 -0.66 1.75 27.69
C ARG A 259 0.86 1.69 27.77
N SER A 260 1.49 1.38 26.64
CA SER A 260 2.93 1.53 26.51
C SER A 260 3.32 3.01 26.71
N PRO A 261 4.40 3.29 27.45
CA PRO A 261 4.86 4.66 27.66
C PRO A 261 5.24 5.30 26.32
N TYR A 262 5.25 6.63 26.29
CA TYR A 262 5.78 7.33 25.12
C TYR A 262 7.28 7.01 24.97
N PRO A 263 7.80 6.69 23.77
CA PRO A 263 9.19 6.26 23.62
C PRO A 263 10.19 7.31 24.12
N SER A 264 11.11 6.90 24.99
CA SER A 264 12.14 7.78 25.58
C SER A 264 12.99 8.47 24.51
N ASP A 265 13.45 7.74 23.49
CA ASP A 265 14.23 8.30 22.38
C ASP A 265 13.49 9.42 21.62
N GLU A 266 12.15 9.33 21.53
CA GLU A 266 11.33 10.35 20.90
C GLU A 266 11.14 11.57 21.80
N ILE A 267 10.96 11.37 23.12
CA ILE A 267 10.95 12.46 24.10
C ILE A 267 12.29 13.21 24.06
N GLN A 268 13.40 12.49 24.12
CA GLN A 268 14.73 13.08 24.16
C GLN A 268 15.02 13.88 22.91
N TRP A 269 14.74 13.32 21.74
CA TRP A 269 14.93 14.02 20.48
C TRP A 269 14.03 15.25 20.38
N LEU A 270 12.72 15.11 20.60
CA LEU A 270 11.77 16.20 20.40
C LEU A 270 12.01 17.35 21.37
N SER A 271 12.34 17.04 22.63
CA SER A 271 12.71 18.04 23.64
C SER A 271 13.99 18.77 23.27
N THR A 272 15.00 18.05 22.78
CA THR A 272 16.28 18.64 22.38
C THR A 272 16.11 19.58 21.18
N VAL A 273 15.39 19.14 20.14
CA VAL A 273 15.17 19.95 18.93
C VAL A 273 14.29 21.17 19.24
N ALA A 274 13.24 21.00 20.05
CA ALA A 274 12.41 22.13 20.50
C ALA A 274 13.20 23.14 21.34
N PHE A 275 14.09 22.69 22.22
CA PHE A 275 14.95 23.58 23.00
C PHE A 275 15.96 24.33 22.12
N ASN A 276 16.58 23.65 21.15
CA ASN A 276 17.45 24.32 20.17
C ASN A 276 16.68 25.41 19.41
N ARG A 277 15.42 25.15 19.06
CA ARG A 277 14.57 26.18 18.44
C ARG A 277 14.29 27.35 19.38
N ALA A 278 14.12 27.10 20.68
CA ALA A 278 14.03 28.17 21.68
C ALA A 278 15.30 29.03 21.73
N VAL A 279 16.47 28.43 21.59
CA VAL A 279 17.75 29.15 21.47
C VAL A 279 17.79 29.99 20.20
N ASP A 280 17.29 29.49 19.07
CA ASP A 280 17.18 30.32 17.85
C ASP A 280 16.32 31.57 18.09
N TYR A 281 15.18 31.43 18.78
CA TYR A 281 14.33 32.57 19.12
C TYR A 281 15.04 33.57 20.05
N TYR A 282 15.84 33.08 21.01
CA TYR A 282 16.67 33.94 21.85
C TYR A 282 17.67 34.75 21.01
N LEU A 283 18.36 34.11 20.06
CA LEU A 283 19.29 34.78 19.15
C LEU A 283 18.61 35.83 18.26
N LEU A 284 17.32 35.64 17.96
CA LEU A 284 16.49 36.60 17.23
C LEU A 284 15.82 37.65 18.12
N SER A 285 16.10 37.68 19.43
CA SER A 285 15.46 38.55 20.42
C SER A 285 13.93 38.41 20.47
N ALA A 286 13.43 37.21 20.16
CA ALA A 286 12.02 36.83 20.27
C ALA A 286 11.75 36.17 21.63
N ASP A 287 11.87 36.95 22.71
CA ASP A 287 11.88 36.44 24.09
C ASP A 287 10.62 35.63 24.45
N ALA A 288 9.46 36.04 23.96
CA ALA A 288 8.20 35.35 24.21
C ALA A 288 8.17 33.94 23.58
N ASP A 289 8.65 33.82 22.34
CA ASP A 289 8.72 32.53 21.64
C ASP A 289 9.82 31.65 22.22
N CYS A 290 10.96 32.24 22.60
CA CYS A 290 12.03 31.54 23.32
C CYS A 290 11.49 30.89 24.60
N GLN A 291 10.84 31.68 25.46
CA GLN A 291 10.29 31.18 26.72
C GLN A 291 9.26 30.08 26.47
N ARG A 292 8.32 30.29 25.55
CA ARG A 292 7.26 29.34 25.22
C ARG A 292 7.81 28.00 24.74
N TRP A 293 8.78 28.00 23.84
CA TRP A 293 9.37 26.77 23.30
C TRP A 293 10.28 26.07 24.32
N ALA A 294 11.06 26.82 25.10
CA ALA A 294 11.91 26.26 26.15
C ALA A 294 11.09 25.57 27.25
N GLU A 295 10.01 26.21 27.71
CA GLU A 295 9.12 25.63 28.72
C GLU A 295 8.45 24.34 28.24
N LYS A 296 7.98 24.30 26.98
CA LYS A 296 7.44 23.08 26.36
C LYS A 296 8.47 21.96 26.26
N ALA A 297 9.69 22.29 25.82
CA ALA A 297 10.80 21.34 25.71
C ALA A 297 11.19 20.74 27.07
N ILE A 298 11.33 21.57 28.11
CA ILE A 298 11.63 21.13 29.47
C ILE A 298 10.50 20.24 30.00
N THR A 299 9.26 20.67 29.82
CA THR A 299 8.07 19.92 30.27
C THR A 299 8.01 18.54 29.62
N LEU A 300 8.35 18.44 28.34
CA LEU A 300 8.40 17.15 27.64
C LEU A 300 9.55 16.29 28.17
N ALA A 301 10.74 16.87 28.38
CA ALA A 301 11.89 16.15 28.93
C ALA A 301 11.66 15.63 30.35
N ASP A 302 10.90 16.34 31.18
CA ASP A 302 10.52 15.90 32.53
C ASP A 302 9.46 14.75 32.53
N LEU A 303 8.92 14.39 31.35
CA LEU A 303 8.09 13.20 31.18
C LEU A 303 8.92 11.95 30.81
N ASP A 304 10.21 12.11 30.50
CA ASP A 304 11.13 10.98 30.36
C ASP A 304 11.42 10.37 31.74
N ASP A 305 11.62 9.05 31.79
CA ASP A 305 12.02 8.39 33.03
C ASP A 305 13.43 8.84 33.46
N CYS A 306 14.24 9.29 32.50
CA CYS A 306 15.55 9.85 32.73
C CYS A 306 15.46 11.36 33.03
N GLU A 307 15.29 11.73 34.30
CA GLU A 307 15.26 13.15 34.76
C GLU A 307 16.54 13.96 34.44
N ALA A 308 17.57 13.33 33.85
CA ALA A 308 18.82 13.99 33.49
C ALA A 308 18.61 15.08 32.42
N LEU A 309 17.79 14.81 31.39
CA LEU A 309 17.58 15.77 30.30
C LEU A 309 16.82 17.01 30.79
N GLY A 310 15.73 16.83 31.52
CA GLY A 310 14.94 17.94 32.07
C GLY A 310 15.74 18.84 33.02
N ARG A 311 16.62 18.26 33.85
CA ARG A 311 17.55 19.04 34.69
C ARG A 311 18.57 19.82 33.86
N LEU A 312 19.14 19.20 32.82
CA LEU A 312 20.09 19.85 31.93
C LEU A 312 19.46 21.05 31.22
N LEU A 313 18.26 20.87 30.63
CA LEU A 313 17.57 21.93 29.88
C LEU A 313 17.17 23.10 30.78
N ARG A 314 16.71 22.85 32.02
CA ARG A 314 16.45 23.93 33.00
C ARG A 314 17.69 24.75 33.32
N GLY A 315 18.81 24.08 33.62
CA GLY A 315 20.07 24.76 33.89
C GLY A 315 20.56 25.59 32.69
N LYS A 316 20.35 25.12 31.45
CA LYS A 316 20.65 25.90 30.24
C LYS A 316 19.71 27.08 30.07
N PHE A 317 18.42 26.91 30.32
CA PHE A 317 17.45 28.00 30.18
C PHE A 317 17.70 29.15 31.16
N GLU A 318 18.16 28.86 32.37
CA GLU A 318 18.58 29.90 33.32
C GLU A 318 19.72 30.78 32.80
N THR A 319 20.60 30.23 31.95
CA THR A 319 21.70 31.00 31.33
C THR A 319 21.29 31.85 30.14
N LEU A 320 20.08 31.64 29.61
CA LEU A 320 19.52 32.39 28.48
C LEU A 320 18.66 33.58 28.95
N LYS A 321 18.48 33.75 30.26
CA LYS A 321 17.67 34.83 30.85
C LYS A 321 18.44 36.12 31.07
#